data_AF-A0A0H5CC64-F1
#
_entry.id   AF-A0A0H5CC64-F1
#
_cell.length_a   1.000
_cell.length_b   1.000
_cell.length_c   1.000
_cell.angle_alpha   90.00
_cell.angle_beta   90.00
_cell.angle_gamma   90.00
#
_symmetry.space_group_name_H-M   'P 1'
#
loop_
_entity.id
_entity.type
_entity.pdbx_description
1 polymer ?
#
loop_
_entity_poly.entity_id
_entity_poly.type
_entity_poly.pdbx_seq_one_letter_code
_entity_poly.pdbx_strand_id
1 'polypeptide(L)'
;MITPLAIPTARVSPRPLPPSSLDLLVAASTREGRARHLRDLLTGADADGSVYLVNPKEVRAMLNHGIDPQLYLAYRDIIAPRPKTGQPLNGAAGTHAWFADLVVYTAANLNDSPELGRSLGHWNTPAQVEIFQCLSGRVLMLHTNIDDDGRSTMDYHVCRAGDHVVIPFGAWHLTVVLDAPAAVFNVYTDVADLLTGHTSREAVDSDLKYRVAPAPELTITRTASKIAVVGSERELTERPLRHGESPSWAEALLMPSGLAALYRHAPAAELARLEEHAAHFGHRPVPATAP
;
A
#
# COMPACT_ATOMS: atom_id res chain seq x y z
N MET A 1 8.53 -17.19 13.02
CA MET A 1 7.30 -17.55 13.79
C MET A 1 6.10 -17.46 12.86
N ILE A 2 5.00 -18.18 13.13
CA ILE A 2 3.79 -18.19 12.29
C ILE A 2 2.58 -17.83 13.16
N THR A 3 1.84 -16.81 12.77
CA THR A 3 0.61 -16.36 13.45
C THR A 3 -0.59 -16.52 12.51
N PRO A 4 -1.53 -17.45 12.79
CA PRO A 4 -2.71 -17.63 11.97
C PRO A 4 -3.59 -16.38 11.95
N LEU A 5 -4.17 -16.09 10.79
CA LEU A 5 -5.15 -15.02 10.61
C LEU A 5 -6.55 -15.62 10.49
N ALA A 6 -7.52 -15.01 11.16
CA ALA A 6 -8.93 -15.41 11.09
C ALA A 6 -9.58 -14.95 9.77
N ILE A 7 -9.05 -15.42 8.64
CA ILE A 7 -9.45 -15.02 7.29
C ILE A 7 -9.96 -16.25 6.55
N PRO A 8 -11.22 -16.23 6.07
CA PRO A 8 -11.72 -17.30 5.23
C PRO A 8 -10.86 -17.47 3.97
N THR A 9 -10.39 -18.70 3.74
CA THR A 9 -9.65 -19.10 2.53
C THR A 9 -10.55 -19.22 1.31
N ALA A 10 -11.86 -19.40 1.52
CA ALA A 10 -12.84 -19.45 0.46
C ALA A 10 -12.94 -18.11 -0.28
N ARG A 11 -13.07 -18.17 -1.60
CA ARG A 11 -13.38 -17.01 -2.44
C ARG A 11 -14.75 -16.47 -2.07
N VAL A 12 -14.88 -15.16 -2.07
CA VAL A 12 -16.15 -14.48 -1.82
C VAL A 12 -16.72 -14.01 -3.14
N SER A 13 -18.05 -14.00 -3.26
CA SER A 13 -18.72 -13.45 -4.45
C SER A 13 -18.36 -11.97 -4.65
N PRO A 14 -18.11 -11.53 -5.89
CA PRO A 14 -17.81 -10.12 -6.17
C PRO A 14 -18.95 -9.22 -5.70
N ARG A 15 -18.61 -8.08 -5.09
CA ARG A 15 -19.57 -6.98 -4.91
C ARG A 15 -19.61 -6.12 -6.18
N PRO A 16 -20.74 -5.47 -6.48
CA PRO A 16 -20.81 -4.49 -7.56
C PRO A 16 -19.80 -3.35 -7.35
N LEU A 17 -19.17 -2.91 -8.42
CA LEU A 17 -18.27 -1.77 -8.43
C LEU A 17 -19.07 -0.45 -8.40
N PRO A 18 -18.61 0.57 -7.65
CA PRO A 18 -19.05 1.94 -7.90
C PRO A 18 -18.75 2.33 -9.37
N PRO A 19 -19.62 3.11 -10.05
CA PRO A 19 -19.41 3.50 -11.45
C PRO A 19 -18.04 4.16 -11.71
N SER A 20 -17.58 5.01 -10.78
CA SER A 20 -16.27 5.69 -10.84
C SER A 20 -15.08 4.72 -10.85
N SER A 21 -15.25 3.51 -10.34
CA SER A 21 -14.22 2.46 -10.32
C SER A 21 -14.06 1.77 -11.67
N LEU A 22 -15.14 1.64 -12.46
CA LEU A 22 -15.08 1.06 -13.80
C LEU A 22 -14.30 1.98 -14.75
N ASP A 23 -14.53 3.30 -14.66
CA ASP A 23 -13.82 4.29 -15.47
C ASP A 23 -12.30 4.24 -15.26
N LEU A 24 -11.85 3.96 -14.04
CA LEU A 24 -10.43 3.78 -13.73
C LEU A 24 -9.84 2.55 -14.41
N LEU A 25 -10.56 1.42 -14.39
CA LEU A 25 -10.12 0.19 -15.05
C LEU A 25 -10.10 0.34 -16.58
N VAL A 26 -11.07 1.06 -17.15
CA VAL A 26 -11.08 1.40 -18.57
C VAL A 26 -9.90 2.30 -18.92
N ALA A 27 -9.64 3.35 -18.15
CA ALA A 27 -8.47 4.22 -18.37
C ALA A 27 -7.13 3.47 -18.27
N ALA A 28 -7.05 2.48 -17.38
CA ALA A 28 -5.88 1.61 -17.26
C ALA A 28 -5.67 0.72 -18.49
N SER A 29 -6.75 0.28 -19.14
CA SER A 29 -6.67 -0.55 -20.35
C SER A 29 -6.10 0.16 -21.57
N THR A 30 -6.10 1.50 -21.56
CA THR A 30 -5.59 2.34 -22.66
C THR A 30 -4.22 2.95 -22.38
N ARG A 31 -3.56 2.57 -21.27
CA ARG A 31 -2.26 3.10 -20.85
C ARG A 31 -1.30 1.95 -20.57
N GLU A 32 -0.01 2.20 -20.74
CA GLU A 32 1.02 1.27 -20.29
C GLU A 32 1.23 1.47 -18.77
N GLY A 33 1.09 0.38 -18.01
CA GLY A 33 1.38 0.36 -16.58
C GLY A 33 2.81 -0.07 -16.32
N ARG A 34 3.40 0.40 -15.22
CA ARG A 34 4.73 -0.06 -14.81
C ARG A 34 4.62 -1.46 -14.20
N ALA A 35 5.12 -2.46 -14.90
CA ALA A 35 5.14 -3.84 -14.42
C ALA A 35 6.12 -4.01 -13.25
N ARG A 36 5.69 -4.79 -12.27
CA ARG A 36 6.52 -5.27 -11.16
C ARG A 36 6.53 -6.77 -11.13
N HIS A 37 7.70 -7.32 -10.91
CA HIS A 37 8.01 -8.72 -11.07
C HIS A 37 8.60 -9.31 -9.79
N LEU A 38 8.69 -10.63 -9.75
CA LEU A 38 9.33 -11.35 -8.65
C LEU A 38 10.78 -10.90 -8.45
N ARG A 39 11.52 -10.60 -9.52
CA ARG A 39 12.89 -10.06 -9.43
C ARG A 39 13.00 -8.77 -8.62
N ASP A 40 11.95 -7.93 -8.63
CA ASP A 40 11.97 -6.65 -7.92
C ASP A 40 11.93 -6.88 -6.40
N LEU A 41 11.19 -7.90 -5.94
CA LEU A 41 11.19 -8.30 -4.53
C LEU A 41 12.57 -8.79 -4.09
N LEU A 42 13.22 -9.64 -4.89
CA LEU A 42 14.55 -10.14 -4.56
C LEU A 42 15.59 -9.01 -4.57
N THR A 43 15.48 -8.07 -5.51
CA THR A 43 16.39 -6.92 -5.60
C THR A 43 16.31 -6.06 -4.34
N GLY A 44 15.11 -5.78 -3.83
CA GLY A 44 14.94 -5.05 -2.57
C GLY A 44 15.47 -5.83 -1.36
N ALA A 45 15.23 -7.14 -1.33
CA ALA A 45 15.72 -8.01 -0.25
C ALA A 45 17.26 -8.09 -0.21
N ASP A 46 17.92 -8.18 -1.36
CA ASP A 46 19.37 -8.35 -1.46
C ASP A 46 20.14 -7.02 -1.32
N ALA A 47 19.57 -5.90 -1.77
CA ALA A 47 20.29 -4.64 -1.83
C ALA A 47 20.36 -3.91 -0.47
N ASP A 48 19.21 -3.72 0.18
CA ASP A 48 19.05 -2.81 1.32
C ASP A 48 18.05 -3.33 2.37
N GLY A 49 17.46 -4.51 2.16
CA GLY A 49 16.46 -5.08 3.06
C GLY A 49 15.12 -4.34 3.03
N SER A 50 14.87 -3.50 2.01
CA SER A 50 13.57 -2.85 1.80
C SER A 50 12.41 -3.81 1.53
N VAL A 51 12.73 -5.09 1.29
CA VAL A 51 11.76 -6.16 1.12
C VAL A 51 12.17 -7.35 1.98
N TYR A 52 11.26 -7.86 2.80
CA TYR A 52 11.43 -9.15 3.47
C TYR A 52 10.87 -10.28 2.60
N LEU A 53 11.61 -11.37 2.42
CA LEU A 53 11.15 -12.61 1.78
C LEU A 53 11.35 -13.77 2.76
N VAL A 54 10.36 -14.65 2.88
CA VAL A 54 10.48 -15.84 3.76
C VAL A 54 11.55 -16.80 3.25
N ASN A 55 11.64 -16.96 1.93
CA ASN A 55 12.59 -17.87 1.29
C ASN A 55 13.28 -17.24 0.08
N PRO A 56 14.24 -16.31 0.28
CA PRO A 56 14.92 -15.64 -0.83
C PRO A 56 15.74 -16.61 -1.70
N LYS A 57 16.17 -17.76 -1.16
CA LYS A 57 16.90 -18.78 -1.93
C LYS A 57 16.01 -19.46 -2.96
N GLU A 58 14.77 -19.78 -2.59
CA GLU A 58 13.77 -20.35 -3.50
C GLU A 58 13.40 -19.35 -4.60
N VAL A 59 13.17 -18.08 -4.23
CA VAL A 59 12.94 -17.01 -5.20
C VAL A 59 14.12 -16.87 -6.18
N ARG A 60 15.36 -16.90 -5.68
CA ARG A 60 16.55 -16.85 -6.54
C ARG A 60 16.66 -18.07 -7.46
N ALA A 61 16.33 -19.26 -6.97
CA ALA A 61 16.30 -20.46 -7.79
C ALA A 61 15.27 -20.36 -8.92
N MET A 62 14.05 -19.86 -8.64
CA MET A 62 13.02 -19.62 -9.66
C MET A 62 13.51 -18.67 -10.76
N LEU A 63 14.12 -17.55 -10.37
CA LEU A 63 14.65 -16.57 -11.33
C LEU A 63 15.77 -17.16 -12.18
N ASN A 64 16.66 -17.99 -11.60
CA ASN A 64 17.69 -18.72 -12.34
C ASN A 64 17.11 -19.73 -13.35
N HIS A 65 15.89 -20.22 -13.12
CA HIS A 65 15.13 -21.04 -14.07
C HIS A 65 14.32 -20.23 -15.09
N GLY A 66 14.46 -18.89 -15.11
CA GLY A 66 13.73 -18.01 -16.01
C GLY A 66 12.28 -17.74 -15.60
N ILE A 67 11.88 -18.14 -14.38
CA ILE A 67 10.52 -17.93 -13.87
C ILE A 67 10.48 -16.60 -13.12
N ASP A 68 9.97 -15.56 -13.78
CA ASP A 68 9.86 -14.21 -13.23
C ASP A 68 8.43 -13.64 -13.41
N PRO A 69 7.46 -14.14 -12.63
CA PRO A 69 6.07 -13.76 -12.79
C PRO A 69 5.86 -12.27 -12.50
N GLN A 70 5.00 -11.64 -13.30
CA GLN A 70 4.50 -10.31 -13.00
C GLN A 70 3.56 -10.39 -11.79
N LEU A 71 3.85 -9.56 -10.79
CA LEU A 71 3.06 -9.44 -9.56
C LEU A 71 1.90 -8.46 -9.76
N TYR A 72 2.20 -7.30 -10.34
CA TYR A 72 1.22 -6.23 -10.57
C TYR A 72 1.68 -5.22 -11.61
N LEU A 73 0.72 -4.42 -12.09
CA LEU A 73 0.92 -3.21 -12.87
C LEU A 73 0.58 -1.99 -12.02
N ALA A 74 1.48 -1.01 -11.95
CA ALA A 74 1.24 0.27 -11.30
C ALA A 74 1.01 1.36 -12.36
N TYR A 75 -0.17 1.96 -12.33
CA TYR A 75 -0.57 3.08 -13.17
C TYR A 75 -0.49 4.36 -12.34
N ARG A 76 0.60 5.11 -12.53
CA ARG A 76 0.81 6.38 -11.83
C ARG A 76 -0.03 7.49 -12.43
N ASP A 77 -0.54 8.38 -11.57
CA ASP A 77 -1.37 9.51 -11.97
C ASP A 77 -2.48 9.07 -12.94
N ILE A 78 -3.19 8.02 -12.54
CA ILE A 78 -4.32 7.51 -13.32
C ILE A 78 -5.42 8.58 -13.41
N ILE A 79 -5.49 9.44 -12.40
CA ILE A 79 -6.16 10.75 -12.44
C ILE A 79 -5.08 11.82 -12.23
N ALA A 80 -5.18 12.93 -12.95
CA ALA A 80 -4.20 14.01 -12.89
C ALA A 80 -4.01 14.55 -11.45
N PRO A 81 -2.76 14.90 -11.04
CA PRO A 81 -2.47 15.46 -9.73
C PRO A 81 -3.30 16.72 -9.41
N ARG A 82 -3.61 16.91 -8.13
CA ARG A 82 -4.42 18.04 -7.64
C ARG A 82 -3.68 18.86 -6.59
N PRO A 83 -3.74 20.21 -6.60
CA PRO A 83 -3.07 21.02 -5.59
C PRO A 83 -3.74 20.90 -4.21
N LYS A 84 -2.95 20.99 -3.14
CA LYS A 84 -3.39 20.97 -1.73
C LYS A 84 -4.10 22.28 -1.33
N THR A 85 -3.59 23.46 -1.74
CA THR A 85 -4.28 24.77 -1.63
C THR A 85 -3.70 25.80 -2.63
N GLY A 86 -4.42 26.90 -2.88
CA GLY A 86 -4.19 27.92 -3.92
C GLY A 86 -2.96 28.82 -3.78
N GLN A 87 -1.79 28.29 -3.39
CA GLN A 87 -0.52 28.98 -3.57
C GLN A 87 0.14 28.55 -4.90
N PRO A 88 0.79 29.48 -5.64
CA PRO A 88 1.48 29.14 -6.88
C PRO A 88 2.64 28.18 -6.59
N LEU A 89 2.91 27.29 -7.55
CA LEU A 89 3.96 26.26 -7.60
C LEU A 89 5.41 26.75 -7.43
N ASN A 90 5.66 27.97 -6.93
CA ASN A 90 6.95 28.66 -6.96
C ASN A 90 7.70 28.60 -5.62
N GLY A 91 7.59 27.51 -4.86
CA GLY A 91 8.33 27.29 -3.61
C GLY A 91 8.96 25.91 -3.60
N ALA A 92 10.29 25.84 -3.47
CA ALA A 92 11.09 24.62 -3.58
C ALA A 92 11.00 23.67 -2.35
N ALA A 93 9.81 23.47 -1.76
CA ALA A 93 9.61 22.53 -0.65
C ALA A 93 8.29 21.75 -0.83
N GLY A 94 8.38 20.54 -1.38
CA GLY A 94 7.24 19.66 -1.66
C GLY A 94 6.38 20.14 -2.84
N THR A 95 5.80 19.21 -3.60
CA THR A 95 4.99 19.47 -4.79
C THR A 95 3.60 20.04 -4.49
N HIS A 96 3.27 20.30 -3.22
CA HIS A 96 1.98 20.86 -2.78
C HIS A 96 0.77 20.16 -3.41
N ALA A 97 0.88 18.85 -3.71
CA ALA A 97 -0.10 18.13 -4.50
C ALA A 97 -0.57 16.83 -3.81
N TRP A 98 -1.71 16.38 -4.29
CA TRP A 98 -2.25 15.05 -4.13
C TRP A 98 -2.06 14.27 -5.42
N PHE A 99 -1.72 13.00 -5.29
CA PHE A 99 -1.54 12.06 -6.38
C PHE A 99 -2.59 10.96 -6.32
N ALA A 100 -2.79 10.28 -7.44
CA ALA A 100 -3.79 9.23 -7.56
C ALA A 100 -3.26 8.11 -8.46
N ASP A 101 -3.10 6.93 -7.89
CA ASP A 101 -2.57 5.76 -8.58
C ASP A 101 -3.60 4.63 -8.62
N LEU A 102 -3.42 3.73 -9.58
CA LEU A 102 -4.13 2.47 -9.63
C LEU A 102 -3.12 1.32 -9.72
N VAL A 103 -3.31 0.30 -8.90
CA VAL A 103 -2.52 -0.93 -8.94
C VAL A 103 -3.42 -2.10 -9.29
N VAL A 104 -3.03 -2.85 -10.32
CA VAL A 104 -3.71 -4.07 -10.76
C VAL A 104 -2.82 -5.26 -10.50
N TYR A 105 -3.21 -6.08 -9.53
CA TYR A 105 -2.52 -7.31 -9.16
C TYR A 105 -2.97 -8.47 -10.04
N THR A 106 -2.00 -9.16 -10.62
CA THR A 106 -2.23 -10.23 -11.60
C THR A 106 -2.01 -11.63 -11.02
N ALA A 107 -1.33 -11.75 -9.88
CA ALA A 107 -1.02 -13.03 -9.25
C ALA A 107 -1.42 -13.04 -7.76
N ALA A 108 -2.04 -14.14 -7.32
CA ALA A 108 -2.39 -14.35 -5.91
C ALA A 108 -1.23 -14.96 -5.10
N ASN A 109 -0.32 -15.68 -5.75
CA ASN A 109 0.81 -16.36 -5.12
C ASN A 109 2.12 -15.98 -5.84
N LEU A 110 3.25 -16.07 -5.13
CA LEU A 110 4.58 -16.07 -5.75
C LEU A 110 4.84 -17.43 -6.42
N ASN A 111 4.06 -17.76 -7.45
CA ASN A 111 4.00 -19.07 -8.12
C ASN A 111 3.60 -20.21 -7.15
N ASP A 112 4.38 -21.29 -7.08
CA ASP A 112 4.14 -22.45 -6.19
C ASP A 112 4.50 -22.16 -4.72
N SER A 113 5.04 -20.97 -4.42
CA SER A 113 5.37 -20.57 -3.06
C SER A 113 4.10 -20.41 -2.20
N PRO A 114 4.17 -20.77 -0.91
CA PRO A 114 3.15 -20.38 0.06
C PRO A 114 3.06 -18.86 0.26
N GLU A 115 4.10 -18.09 -0.05
CA GLU A 115 4.08 -16.62 0.05
C GLU A 115 3.14 -16.03 -1.01
N LEU A 116 2.23 -15.16 -0.58
CA LEU A 116 1.22 -14.56 -1.45
C LEU A 116 1.81 -13.45 -2.32
N GLY A 117 1.22 -13.25 -3.50
CA GLY A 117 1.51 -12.13 -4.38
C GLY A 117 1.21 -10.81 -3.67
N ARG A 118 2.07 -9.80 -3.85
CA ARG A 118 2.03 -8.57 -3.06
C ARG A 118 2.73 -7.40 -3.74
N SER A 119 2.53 -6.20 -3.20
CA SER A 119 3.37 -5.03 -3.50
C SER A 119 4.79 -5.21 -2.95
N LEU A 120 5.73 -4.37 -3.38
CA LEU A 120 7.04 -4.27 -2.71
C LEU A 120 6.89 -3.91 -1.22
N GLY A 121 5.94 -3.03 -0.91
CA GLY A 121 5.81 -2.39 0.41
C GLY A 121 6.80 -1.25 0.56
N HIS A 122 6.46 -0.24 1.35
CA HIS A 122 7.38 0.85 1.70
C HIS A 122 6.89 1.62 2.92
N TRP A 123 7.76 2.49 3.42
CA TRP A 123 7.45 3.50 4.41
C TRP A 123 6.85 4.73 3.73
N ASN A 124 5.75 5.24 4.26
CA ASN A 124 5.33 6.62 4.02
C ASN A 124 6.34 7.57 4.68
N THR A 125 6.51 8.78 4.15
CA THR A 125 7.22 9.81 4.92
C THR A 125 6.39 10.34 6.08
N PRO A 126 7.02 11.05 7.05
CA PRO A 126 6.29 11.71 8.13
C PRO A 126 5.25 12.74 7.67
N ALA A 127 5.29 13.18 6.40
CA ALA A 127 4.34 14.13 5.80
C ALA A 127 3.36 13.48 4.80
N GLN A 128 3.47 12.18 4.57
CA GLN A 128 2.65 11.46 3.61
C GLN A 128 1.52 10.68 4.31
N VAL A 129 0.28 11.03 3.98
CA VAL A 129 -0.87 10.15 4.16
C VAL A 129 -1.14 9.43 2.85
N GLU A 130 -1.55 8.17 2.94
CA GLU A 130 -2.04 7.42 1.80
C GLU A 130 -3.35 6.71 2.13
N ILE A 131 -4.32 6.81 1.24
CA ILE A 131 -5.64 6.22 1.42
C ILE A 131 -5.88 5.29 0.24
N PHE A 132 -6.23 4.05 0.55
CA PHE A 132 -6.50 3.00 -0.42
C PHE A 132 -7.99 2.68 -0.47
N GLN A 133 -8.47 2.33 -1.66
CA GLN A 133 -9.77 1.71 -1.91
C GLN A 133 -9.55 0.42 -2.71
N CYS A 134 -10.04 -0.71 -2.20
CA CYS A 134 -10.10 -1.92 -3.00
C CYS A 134 -11.24 -1.77 -4.00
N LEU A 135 -10.92 -1.76 -5.29
CA LEU A 135 -11.91 -1.68 -6.36
C LEU A 135 -12.45 -3.06 -6.65
N SER A 136 -11.60 -4.06 -6.89
CA SER A 136 -12.02 -5.42 -7.23
C SER A 136 -11.14 -6.48 -6.57
N GLY A 137 -11.65 -7.72 -6.51
CA GLY A 137 -10.96 -8.84 -5.89
C GLY A 137 -10.96 -8.74 -4.36
N ARG A 138 -9.99 -9.42 -3.74
CA ARG A 138 -9.75 -9.36 -2.30
C ARG A 138 -8.27 -9.16 -2.02
N VAL A 139 -7.97 -8.19 -1.18
CA VAL A 139 -6.62 -7.91 -0.71
C VAL A 139 -6.58 -7.89 0.81
N LEU A 140 -5.40 -8.09 1.35
CA LEU A 140 -5.06 -7.82 2.74
C LEU A 140 -4.07 -6.66 2.74
N MET A 141 -4.40 -5.58 3.45
CA MET A 141 -3.48 -4.48 3.68
C MET A 141 -2.91 -4.58 5.08
N LEU A 142 -1.59 -4.58 5.18
CA LEU A 142 -0.84 -4.48 6.42
C LEU A 142 -0.30 -3.06 6.54
N HIS A 143 -0.29 -2.53 7.75
CA HIS A 143 0.55 -1.40 8.06
C HIS A 143 1.00 -1.38 9.51
N THR A 144 2.17 -0.79 9.74
CA THR A 144 2.58 -0.45 11.11
C THR A 144 1.66 0.61 11.66
N ASN A 145 1.40 0.54 12.96
CA ASN A 145 0.67 1.56 13.67
C ASN A 145 1.28 1.75 15.06
N ILE A 146 0.86 2.80 15.74
CA ILE A 146 1.08 3.01 17.15
C ILE A 146 -0.31 3.09 17.76
N ASP A 147 -0.57 2.41 18.89
CA ASP A 147 -1.88 2.45 19.55
C ASP A 147 -2.03 3.62 20.54
N ASP A 148 -3.19 3.70 21.19
CA ASP A 148 -3.54 4.79 22.13
C ASP A 148 -2.59 4.87 23.33
N ASP A 149 -1.95 3.76 23.68
CA ASP A 149 -0.94 3.66 24.74
C ASP A 149 0.47 3.96 24.23
N GLY A 150 0.63 4.36 22.96
CA GLY A 150 1.92 4.63 22.35
C GLY A 150 2.70 3.38 21.92
N ARG A 151 2.06 2.21 21.84
CA ARG A 151 2.74 0.94 21.53
C ARG A 151 2.74 0.62 20.04
N SER A 152 3.90 0.13 19.63
CA SER A 152 4.14 -0.81 18.53
C SER A 152 2.97 -1.70 18.12
N THR A 153 2.33 -1.57 16.96
CA THR A 153 1.34 -2.53 16.45
C THR A 153 1.50 -2.76 14.95
N MET A 154 0.95 -3.89 14.49
CA MET A 154 0.76 -4.21 13.08
C MET A 154 -0.73 -4.41 12.85
N ASP A 155 -1.34 -3.52 12.07
CA ASP A 155 -2.76 -3.63 11.75
C ASP A 155 -2.91 -4.31 10.40
N TYR A 156 -3.88 -5.23 10.31
CA TYR A 156 -4.27 -5.86 9.06
C TYR A 156 -5.74 -5.62 8.74
N HIS A 157 -6.02 -5.35 7.47
CA HIS A 157 -7.37 -5.12 6.95
C HIS A 157 -7.64 -6.07 5.79
N VAL A 158 -8.70 -6.87 5.88
CA VAL A 158 -9.18 -7.68 4.75
C VAL A 158 -10.17 -6.85 3.94
N CYS A 159 -9.73 -6.40 2.77
CA CYS A 159 -10.50 -5.49 1.93
C CYS A 159 -11.14 -6.24 0.76
N ARG A 160 -12.40 -5.93 0.51
CA ARG A 160 -13.18 -6.28 -0.68
C ARG A 160 -13.49 -5.01 -1.47
N ALA A 161 -14.07 -5.19 -2.65
CA ALA A 161 -14.61 -4.09 -3.45
C ALA A 161 -15.46 -3.12 -2.60
N GLY A 162 -15.05 -1.86 -2.62
CA GLY A 162 -15.64 -0.75 -1.88
C GLY A 162 -15.00 -0.44 -0.52
N ASP A 163 -14.23 -1.37 0.06
CA ASP A 163 -13.60 -1.17 1.37
C ASP A 163 -12.36 -0.26 1.22
N HIS A 164 -12.05 0.50 2.29
CA HIS A 164 -10.98 1.50 2.30
C HIS A 164 -10.05 1.33 3.51
N VAL A 165 -8.78 1.71 3.34
CA VAL A 165 -7.79 1.74 4.42
C VAL A 165 -7.04 3.05 4.37
N VAL A 166 -6.88 3.69 5.53
CA VAL A 166 -6.06 4.90 5.68
C VAL A 166 -4.74 4.48 6.28
N ILE A 167 -3.65 4.69 5.56
CA ILE A 167 -2.29 4.45 6.05
C ILE A 167 -1.81 5.72 6.77
N PRO A 168 -1.44 5.62 8.04
CA PRO A 168 -0.94 6.77 8.80
C PRO A 168 0.35 7.36 8.22
N PHE A 169 0.64 8.58 8.68
CA PHE A 169 1.90 9.27 8.41
C PHE A 169 3.08 8.45 8.91
N GLY A 170 4.12 8.31 8.09
CA GLY A 170 5.33 7.59 8.49
C GLY A 170 5.17 6.08 8.66
N ALA A 171 3.99 5.50 8.39
CA ALA A 171 3.77 4.07 8.54
C ALA A 171 4.36 3.29 7.35
N TRP A 172 4.91 2.11 7.64
CA TRP A 172 5.14 1.09 6.63
C TRP A 172 3.82 0.44 6.25
N HIS A 173 3.64 0.12 4.98
CA HIS A 173 2.47 -0.61 4.51
C HIS A 173 2.78 -1.60 3.39
N LEU A 174 1.94 -2.63 3.29
CA LEU A 174 2.04 -3.70 2.31
C LEU A 174 0.65 -4.17 1.89
N THR A 175 0.41 -4.24 0.58
CA THR A 175 -0.80 -4.86 0.03
C THR A 175 -0.49 -6.27 -0.45
N VAL A 176 -1.23 -7.25 0.04
CA VAL A 176 -1.14 -8.67 -0.29
C VAL A 176 -2.42 -9.12 -0.98
N VAL A 177 -2.29 -9.91 -2.03
CA VAL A 177 -3.41 -10.36 -2.86
C VAL A 177 -3.97 -11.65 -2.27
N LEU A 178 -5.21 -11.59 -1.79
CA LEU A 178 -5.91 -12.79 -1.34
C LEU A 178 -6.55 -13.51 -2.52
N ASP A 179 -7.23 -12.79 -3.40
CA ASP A 179 -7.89 -13.36 -4.57
C ASP A 179 -7.55 -12.51 -5.79
N ALA A 180 -6.75 -13.07 -6.72
CA ALA A 180 -6.36 -12.42 -7.97
C ALA A 180 -7.35 -12.74 -9.12
N PRO A 181 -7.54 -11.81 -10.08
CA PRO A 181 -6.99 -10.46 -10.09
C PRO A 181 -7.64 -9.56 -9.03
N ALA A 182 -6.89 -8.58 -8.55
CA ALA A 182 -7.40 -7.54 -7.64
C ALA A 182 -6.95 -6.16 -8.11
N ALA A 183 -7.81 -5.16 -7.96
CA ALA A 183 -7.48 -3.78 -8.30
C ALA A 183 -7.64 -2.89 -7.08
N VAL A 184 -6.66 -2.03 -6.85
CA VAL A 184 -6.62 -1.12 -5.70
C VAL A 184 -6.29 0.28 -6.22
N PHE A 185 -7.15 1.23 -5.89
CA PHE A 185 -6.94 2.65 -6.16
C PHE A 185 -6.43 3.32 -4.90
N ASN A 186 -5.46 4.23 -5.02
CA ASN A 186 -4.94 4.97 -3.89
C ASN A 186 -4.76 6.43 -4.23
N VAL A 187 -4.95 7.27 -3.22
CA VAL A 187 -4.59 8.68 -3.27
C VAL A 187 -3.64 8.95 -2.13
N TYR A 188 -2.64 9.78 -2.39
CA TYR A 188 -1.65 10.11 -1.38
C TYR A 188 -1.23 11.56 -1.50
N THR A 189 -0.84 12.09 -0.36
CA THR A 189 -0.20 13.39 -0.31
C THR A 189 1.26 13.27 -0.64
N ASP A 190 1.81 14.39 -1.10
CA ASP A 190 3.19 14.45 -1.49
C ASP A 190 4.19 13.89 -0.47
N VAL A 191 5.27 13.35 -1.03
CA VAL A 191 6.39 12.79 -0.28
C VAL A 191 7.47 13.86 -0.17
N ALA A 192 7.21 14.90 0.62
CA ALA A 192 8.23 15.92 0.89
C ALA A 192 9.41 15.26 1.63
N ASP A 193 10.63 15.59 1.19
CA ASP A 193 11.91 15.25 1.83
C ASP A 193 12.34 13.77 1.86
N LEU A 194 11.93 12.95 0.89
CA LEU A 194 12.44 11.56 0.83
C LEU A 194 13.97 11.48 0.74
N LEU A 195 14.59 12.38 -0.03
CA LEU A 195 16.04 12.45 -0.21
C LEU A 195 16.39 13.91 -0.52
N THR A 196 17.36 14.48 0.22
CA THR A 196 17.90 15.81 -0.06
C THR A 196 18.22 15.94 -1.56
N GLY A 197 17.58 16.89 -2.24
CA GLY A 197 17.85 17.19 -3.66
C GLY A 197 16.99 16.48 -4.71
N HIS A 198 15.96 15.71 -4.33
CA HIS A 198 15.01 15.13 -5.28
C HIS A 198 13.60 15.69 -5.07
N THR A 199 12.91 15.98 -6.17
CA THR A 199 11.47 16.22 -6.16
C THR A 199 10.73 14.92 -5.88
N SER A 200 9.53 15.01 -5.33
CA SER A 200 8.71 13.82 -5.07
C SER A 200 8.28 13.10 -6.35
N ARG A 201 8.24 13.82 -7.48
CA ARG A 201 8.08 13.22 -8.81
C ARG A 201 9.24 12.30 -9.14
N GLU A 202 10.46 12.81 -9.01
CA GLU A 202 11.68 12.02 -9.23
C GLU A 202 11.75 10.84 -8.27
N ALA A 203 11.37 11.00 -7.00
CA ALA A 203 11.33 9.91 -6.02
C ALA A 203 10.30 8.81 -6.36
N VAL A 204 9.15 9.18 -6.93
CA VAL A 204 8.12 8.25 -7.41
C VAL A 204 8.59 7.49 -8.66
N ASP A 205 9.32 8.15 -9.55
CA ASP A 205 9.78 7.57 -10.81
C ASP A 205 11.04 6.70 -10.65
N SER A 206 11.93 7.04 -9.72
CA SER A 206 13.25 6.41 -9.49
C SER A 206 13.25 5.19 -8.56
N ASP A 207 12.10 4.77 -8.04
CA ASP A 207 11.96 3.73 -6.99
C ASP A 207 12.65 4.04 -5.66
N LEU A 208 13.20 5.24 -5.48
CA LEU A 208 13.86 5.66 -4.26
C LEU A 208 12.93 5.59 -3.05
N LYS A 209 11.63 5.88 -3.24
CA LYS A 209 10.62 5.76 -2.18
C LYS A 209 10.48 4.35 -1.59
N TYR A 210 10.90 3.31 -2.31
CA TYR A 210 10.82 1.94 -1.82
C TYR A 210 11.99 1.56 -0.92
N ARG A 211 13.07 2.34 -0.90
CA ARG A 211 14.37 1.97 -0.28
C ARG A 211 14.76 2.87 0.89
N VAL A 212 13.78 3.56 1.45
CA VAL A 212 14.00 4.61 2.48
C VAL A 212 14.50 4.02 3.79
N ALA A 213 13.99 2.85 4.15
CA ALA A 213 14.37 2.11 5.34
C ALA A 213 14.08 0.61 5.16
N PRO A 214 14.72 -0.27 5.94
CA PRO A 214 14.42 -1.70 5.93
C PRO A 214 12.95 -1.98 6.20
N ALA A 215 12.39 -3.00 5.55
CA ALA A 215 11.02 -3.44 5.83
C ALA A 215 10.94 -4.20 7.16
N PRO A 216 9.80 -4.14 7.86
CA PRO A 216 9.45 -5.14 8.88
C PRO A 216 9.66 -6.56 8.35
N GLU A 217 10.27 -7.42 9.17
CA GLU A 217 10.61 -8.79 8.80
C GLU A 217 9.37 -9.71 8.85
N LEU A 218 8.37 -9.43 8.00
CA LEU A 218 7.14 -10.19 7.90
C LEU A 218 6.58 -10.24 6.48
N THR A 219 5.78 -11.27 6.22
CA THR A 219 4.98 -11.45 5.00
C THR A 219 3.75 -12.30 5.30
N ILE A 220 2.92 -12.54 4.29
CA ILE A 220 1.74 -13.38 4.40
C ILE A 220 1.94 -14.66 3.59
N THR A 221 1.61 -15.78 4.21
CA THR A 221 1.59 -17.08 3.56
C THR A 221 0.19 -17.68 3.55
N ARG A 222 -0.06 -18.56 2.58
CA ARG A 222 -1.28 -19.35 2.46
C ARG A 222 -0.95 -20.81 2.27
N THR A 223 -1.69 -21.65 2.98
CA THR A 223 -1.85 -23.07 2.65
C THR A 223 -3.30 -23.35 2.26
N ALA A 224 -3.62 -24.60 1.91
CA ALA A 224 -4.98 -25.01 1.59
C ALA A 224 -6.03 -24.66 2.67
N SER A 225 -5.62 -24.61 3.95
CA SER A 225 -6.53 -24.44 5.09
C SER A 225 -6.33 -23.17 5.89
N LYS A 226 -5.25 -22.40 5.66
CA LYS A 226 -4.94 -21.22 6.49
C LYS A 226 -4.27 -20.11 5.71
N ILE A 227 -4.51 -18.88 6.16
CA ILE A 227 -3.71 -17.69 5.87
C ILE A 227 -3.01 -17.30 7.17
N ALA A 228 -1.73 -16.94 7.11
CA ALA A 228 -0.95 -16.62 8.29
C ALA A 228 0.10 -15.54 8.00
N VAL A 229 0.39 -14.73 9.02
CA VAL A 229 1.59 -13.90 9.03
C VAL A 229 2.78 -14.78 9.37
N VAL A 230 3.86 -14.62 8.62
CA VAL A 230 5.15 -15.27 8.88
C VAL A 230 6.20 -14.19 8.93
N GLY A 231 7.02 -14.20 9.98
CA GLY A 231 8.05 -13.21 10.17
C GLY A 231 9.05 -13.61 11.24
N SER A 232 9.99 -12.72 11.54
CA SER A 232 10.93 -12.93 12.64
C SER A 232 10.22 -12.91 13.99
N GLU A 233 10.81 -13.60 14.97
CA GLU A 233 10.27 -13.63 16.33
C GLU A 233 10.25 -12.24 16.95
N ARG A 234 11.27 -11.43 16.67
CA ARG A 234 11.37 -10.04 17.10
C ARG A 234 10.17 -9.23 16.59
N GLU A 235 9.95 -9.21 15.28
CA GLU A 235 8.89 -8.38 14.68
C GLU A 235 7.51 -8.76 15.22
N LEU A 236 7.22 -10.06 15.30
CA LEU A 236 5.92 -10.57 15.75
C LEU A 236 5.69 -10.40 17.26
N THR A 237 6.75 -10.20 18.05
CA THR A 237 6.65 -9.93 19.49
C THR A 237 6.56 -8.42 19.77
N GLU A 238 7.36 -7.61 19.05
CA GLU A 238 7.41 -6.15 19.23
C GLU A 238 6.17 -5.44 18.66
N ARG A 239 5.53 -6.03 17.63
CA ARG A 239 4.32 -5.49 16.99
C ARG A 239 3.20 -6.52 17.04
N PRO A 240 2.43 -6.59 18.14
CA PRO A 240 1.22 -7.39 18.18
C PRO A 240 0.31 -7.07 17.01
N LEU A 241 -0.14 -8.14 16.35
CA LEU A 241 -1.00 -8.08 15.18
C LEU A 241 -2.46 -7.85 15.59
N ARG A 242 -3.12 -6.88 14.95
CA ARG A 242 -4.52 -6.52 15.23
C ARG A 242 -5.32 -6.43 13.95
N HIS A 243 -6.60 -6.80 14.04
CA HIS A 243 -7.52 -6.50 12.95
C HIS A 243 -7.79 -4.99 12.99
N GLY A 244 -7.38 -4.28 11.96
CA GLY A 244 -7.58 -2.83 11.90
C GLY A 244 -9.04 -2.48 11.59
N GLU A 245 -9.47 -1.33 12.07
CA GLU A 245 -10.77 -0.75 11.77
C GLU A 245 -10.56 0.48 10.87
N SER A 246 -11.36 0.61 9.81
CA SER A 246 -11.35 1.84 9.02
C SER A 246 -11.87 2.98 9.89
N PRO A 247 -11.18 4.12 9.96
CA PRO A 247 -11.62 5.20 10.83
C PRO A 247 -12.99 5.73 10.38
N SER A 248 -13.90 5.91 11.33
CA SER A 248 -15.30 6.32 11.06
C SER A 248 -15.41 7.65 10.33
N TRP A 249 -14.45 8.57 10.53
CA TRP A 249 -14.39 9.84 9.81
C TRP A 249 -14.15 9.64 8.31
N ALA A 250 -13.39 8.61 7.91
CA ALA A 250 -13.08 8.36 6.51
C ALA A 250 -14.29 7.81 5.78
N GLU A 251 -15.05 6.91 6.42
CA GLU A 251 -16.26 6.34 5.85
C GLU A 251 -17.28 7.43 5.46
N ALA A 252 -17.48 8.43 6.32
CA ALA A 252 -18.38 9.55 6.07
C ALA A 252 -17.99 10.41 4.86
N LEU A 253 -16.70 10.49 4.52
CA LEU A 253 -16.19 11.25 3.37
C LEU A 253 -16.18 10.41 2.09
N LEU A 254 -15.96 9.11 2.22
CA LEU A 254 -15.76 8.20 1.08
C LEU A 254 -17.07 7.62 0.58
N MET A 255 -18.12 7.58 1.41
CA MET A 255 -19.42 7.04 1.02
C MET A 255 -20.39 8.13 0.56
N PRO A 256 -21.30 7.84 -0.39
CA PRO A 256 -21.43 6.58 -1.14
C PRO A 256 -20.55 6.50 -2.40
N SER A 257 -19.91 7.60 -2.80
CA SER A 257 -19.35 7.76 -4.15
C SER A 257 -17.97 7.13 -4.36
N GLY A 258 -17.27 6.79 -3.29
CA GLY A 258 -15.94 6.19 -3.27
C GLY A 258 -14.79 7.20 -3.38
N LEU A 259 -13.59 6.72 -3.09
CA LEU A 259 -12.35 7.51 -3.10
C LEU A 259 -12.07 8.17 -4.45
N ALA A 260 -12.34 7.47 -5.55
CA ALA A 260 -12.11 8.00 -6.90
C ALA A 260 -13.01 9.22 -7.20
N ALA A 261 -14.27 9.19 -6.76
CA ALA A 261 -15.18 10.32 -6.96
C ALA A 261 -14.81 11.50 -6.05
N LEU A 262 -14.46 11.23 -4.79
CA LEU A 262 -13.93 12.25 -3.87
C LEU A 262 -12.71 12.94 -4.51
N TYR A 263 -11.73 12.17 -4.98
CA TYR A 263 -10.53 12.72 -5.57
C TYR A 263 -10.80 13.54 -6.84
N ARG A 264 -11.76 13.16 -7.70
CA ARG A 264 -12.06 13.92 -8.92
C ARG A 264 -12.83 15.20 -8.68
N HIS A 265 -13.77 15.18 -7.73
CA HIS A 265 -14.83 16.18 -7.67
C HIS A 265 -14.86 17.00 -6.39
N ALA A 266 -14.27 16.52 -5.29
CA ALA A 266 -14.26 17.26 -4.03
C ALA A 266 -13.51 18.60 -4.18
N PRO A 267 -13.98 19.71 -3.60
CA PRO A 267 -13.19 20.93 -3.48
C PRO A 267 -11.82 20.70 -2.83
N ALA A 268 -10.82 21.51 -3.16
CA ALA A 268 -9.49 21.40 -2.55
C ALA A 268 -9.53 21.49 -1.01
N ALA A 269 -10.46 22.28 -0.45
CA ALA A 269 -10.67 22.39 0.99
C ALA A 269 -11.13 21.07 1.64
N GLU A 270 -11.87 20.22 0.91
CA GLU A 270 -12.28 18.91 1.43
C GLU A 270 -11.12 17.91 1.42
N LEU A 271 -10.27 17.95 0.38
CA LEU A 271 -9.02 17.19 0.38
C LEU A 271 -8.08 17.66 1.49
N ALA A 272 -7.98 18.97 1.74
CA ALA A 272 -7.20 19.49 2.86
C ALA A 272 -7.73 18.98 4.22
N ARG A 273 -9.05 18.99 4.42
CA ARG A 273 -9.67 18.39 5.62
C ARG A 273 -9.39 16.90 5.77
N LEU A 274 -9.26 16.17 4.65
CA LEU A 274 -8.91 14.75 4.66
C LEU A 274 -7.50 14.54 5.23
N GLU A 275 -6.53 15.35 4.80
CA GLU A 275 -5.17 15.36 5.34
C GLU A 275 -5.15 15.80 6.81
N GLU A 276 -5.89 16.84 7.18
CA GLU A 276 -6.01 17.33 8.57
C GLU A 276 -6.60 16.27 9.51
N HIS A 277 -7.67 15.58 9.11
CA HIS A 277 -8.22 14.48 9.88
C HIS A 277 -7.23 13.33 10.00
N ALA A 278 -6.62 12.91 8.89
CA ALA A 278 -5.61 11.86 8.92
C ALA A 278 -4.44 12.24 9.84
N ALA A 279 -4.05 13.52 9.89
CA ALA A 279 -3.00 14.03 10.77
C ALA A 279 -3.43 13.97 12.23
N HIS A 280 -4.64 14.42 12.54
CA HIS A 280 -5.19 14.40 13.90
C HIS A 280 -5.23 12.98 14.50
N PHE A 281 -5.56 11.98 13.68
CA PHE A 281 -5.65 10.58 14.12
C PHE A 281 -4.37 9.76 13.86
N GLY A 282 -3.46 10.26 13.03
CA GLY A 282 -2.26 9.57 12.55
C GLY A 282 -0.93 10.11 13.09
N HIS A 283 -0.92 11.24 13.81
CA HIS A 283 0.28 11.73 14.48
C HIS A 283 0.63 10.87 15.71
N ARG A 284 1.32 9.77 15.46
CA ARG A 284 2.08 9.05 16.47
C ARG A 284 3.54 8.96 15.99
N PRO A 285 4.52 9.32 16.84
CA PRO A 285 5.89 9.52 16.40
C PRO A 285 6.46 8.25 15.77
N VAL A 286 6.97 8.38 14.55
CA VAL A 286 7.90 7.43 13.95
C VAL A 286 9.07 7.29 14.92
N PRO A 287 9.45 6.08 15.36
CA PRO A 287 10.68 5.91 16.11
C PRO A 287 11.81 6.45 15.22
N ALA A 288 12.54 7.45 15.71
CA ALA A 288 13.77 7.87 15.08
C ALA A 288 14.61 6.62 14.81
N THR A 289 15.07 6.47 13.57
CA THR A 289 15.96 5.40 13.12
C THR A 289 16.95 5.06 14.23
N ALA A 290 16.88 3.84 14.77
CA ALA A 290 17.90 3.35 15.67
C ALA A 290 19.24 3.30 14.90
N PRO A 291 20.35 3.72 15.54
CA PRO A 291 21.67 3.75 14.92
C PRO A 291 22.16 2.37 14.46
#